data_AF-A0A1V4YD08-F1
#
_entry.id   AF-A0A1V4YD08-F1
#
_cell.length_a   1.000
_cell.length_b   1.000
_cell.length_c   1.000
_cell.angle_alpha   90.00
_cell.angle_beta   90.00
_cell.angle_gamma   90.00
#
_symmetry.space_group_name_H-M   'P 1'
#
loop_
_entity.id
_entity.type
_entity.pdbx_description
1 polymer ?
#
loop_
_entity_poly.entity_id
_entity_poly.type
_entity_poly.pdbx_seq_one_letter_code
_entity_poly.pdbx_strand_id
1 'polypeptide(L)' 'MEHDKTTFIQFQEIYFRYLNSEELSEQEVQLKDNMIFFVQRACMEYFMH' A
#
# COMPACT_ATOMS: atom_id res chain seq x y z
N MET A 1 -18.06 -5.16 -3.16
CA MET A 1 -18.38 -3.98 -4.01
C MET A 1 -18.26 -2.66 -3.26
N GLU A 2 -18.85 -2.48 -2.07
CA GLU A 2 -18.71 -1.23 -1.29
C GLU A 2 -17.64 -1.35 -0.19
N HIS A 3 -17.63 -2.48 0.54
CA HIS A 3 -16.56 -2.82 1.49
C HIS A 3 -15.17 -2.77 0.85
N ASP A 4 -15.00 -3.37 -0.33
CA ASP A 4 -13.71 -3.40 -1.05
C ASP A 4 -13.23 -2.01 -1.44
N LYS A 5 -14.15 -1.09 -1.78
CA LYS A 5 -13.82 0.30 -2.08
C LYS A 5 -13.34 1.04 -0.84
N THR A 6 -14.03 0.86 0.29
CA THR A 6 -13.63 1.47 1.57
C THR A 6 -12.26 0.96 2.01
N THR A 7 -12.03 -0.36 1.92
CA THR A 7 -10.71 -0.96 2.24
C THR A 7 -9.62 -0.43 1.33
N PHE A 8 -9.89 -0.24 0.04
CA PHE A 8 -8.92 0.30 -0.91
C PHE A 8 -8.59 1.78 -0.62
N ILE A 9 -9.60 2.61 -0.32
CA ILE A 9 -9.38 4.02 0.04
C ILE A 9 -8.53 4.13 1.32
N GLN A 10 -8.83 3.33 2.35
CA GLN A 10 -8.04 3.29 3.58
C GLN A 10 -6.59 2.86 3.31
N PHE A 11 -6.39 1.86 2.44
CA PHE A 11 -5.06 1.47 2.01
C PHE A 11 -4.31 2.63 1.32
N GLN A 12 -4.97 3.35 0.41
CA GLN A 12 -4.36 4.49 -0.28
C GLN A 12 -3.94 5.59 0.69
N GLU A 13 -4.80 5.96 1.64
CA GLU A 13 -4.51 7.00 2.64
C GLU A 13 -3.27 6.65 3.47
N ILE A 14 -3.19 5.41 3.96
CA ILE A 14 -2.04 4.91 4.72
C ILE A 14 -0.78 4.92 3.84
N TYR A 15 -0.89 4.45 2.60
CA TYR A 15 0.22 4.38 1.65
C TYR A 15 0.80 5.77 1.36
N PHE A 16 -0.06 6.75 1.07
CA PHE A 16 0.37 8.13 0.79
C PHE A 16 0.98 8.82 2.01
N ARG A 17 0.54 8.48 3.22
CA ARG A 17 1.16 8.99 4.45
C ARG A 17 2.60 8.53 4.59
N TYR A 18 2.90 7.27 4.27
CA TYR A 18 4.24 6.71 4.38
C TYR A 18 5.16 7.07 3.21
N LEU A 19 4.63 7.49 2.06
CA LEU A 19 5.45 7.99 0.96
C LEU A 19 6.02 9.40 1.19
N ASN A 20 5.34 10.23 1.99
CA ASN A 20 5.63 11.66 2.13
C ASN A 20 6.32 12.04 3.45
N SER A 21 6.61 11.07 4.33
CA SER A 21 7.25 11.35 5.62
C SER A 21 8.75 11.08 5.56
N GLU A 22 9.57 12.09 5.88
CA GLU A 22 11.04 11.98 5.96
C GLU A 22 11.51 11.28 7.24
N GLU A 23 10.66 11.19 8.26
CA GLU A 23 10.90 10.46 9.50
C GLU A 23 9.82 9.39 9.67
N LEU A 24 10.20 8.13 9.45
CA LEU A 24 9.39 6.95 9.74
C LEU A 24 10.10 6.12 10.81
N SER A 25 9.33 5.57 11.75
CA SER A 25 9.86 4.51 12.62
C SER A 25 10.18 3.25 11.81
N GLU A 26 11.01 2.37 12.36
CA GLU A 26 11.38 1.10 11.70
C GLU A 26 10.16 0.24 11.34
N GLN A 27 9.14 0.23 12.20
CA GLN A 27 7.88 -0.49 11.96
C GLN A 27 7.10 0.11 10.80
N GLU A 28 7.09 1.43 10.67
CA GLU A 28 6.41 2.13 9.56
C GLU A 28 7.15 1.96 8.24
N VAL A 29 8.49 1.92 8.26
CA VAL A 29 9.30 1.57 7.09
C VAL A 29 8.96 0.15 6.63
N GLN A 30 8.93 -0.82 7.55
CA GLN A 30 8.61 -2.20 7.21
C GLN A 30 7.17 -2.35 6.68
N LEU A 31 6.22 -1.60 7.25
CA LEU A 31 4.85 -1.56 6.75
C LEU A 31 4.79 -0.96 5.34
N LYS A 32 5.50 0.16 5.09
CA LYS A 32 5.60 0.79 3.77
C LYS A 32 6.14 -0.19 2.73
N ASP A 33 7.22 -0.90 3.04
CA ASP A 33 7.83 -1.85 2.11
C ASP A 33 6.89 -3.02 1.80
N ASN A 34 6.19 -3.55 2.81
CA ASN A 34 5.17 -4.58 2.62
C ASN A 34 4.02 -4.10 1.73
N MET A 35 3.56 -2.85 1.90
CA MET A 35 2.51 -2.26 1.07
C MET A 35 2.96 -2.06 -0.39
N ILE A 36 4.19 -1.60 -0.61
CA ILE A 36 4.77 -1.48 -1.96
C ILE A 36 4.82 -2.85 -2.64
N PHE A 37 5.32 -3.86 -1.92
CA PHE A 37 5.43 -5.22 -2.45
C PHE A 37 4.06 -5.83 -2.79
N PHE A 38 3.06 -5.61 -1.93
CA PHE A 38 1.69 -6.04 -2.20
C PHE A 38 1.15 -5.43 -3.50
N VAL A 39 1.27 -4.11 -3.69
CA VAL A 39 0.81 -3.43 -4.91
C VAL A 39 1.57 -3.91 -6.13
N GLN A 40 2.89 -4.04 -6.06
CA GLN A 40 3.71 -4.56 -7.16
C GLN A 40 3.27 -5.95 -7.59
N ARG A 41 3.05 -6.87 -6.64
CA ARG A 41 2.56 -8.22 -6.94
C ARG A 41 1.18 -8.21 -7.56
N ALA A 42 0.25 -7.44 -7.00
CA ALA A 42 -1.10 -7.32 -7.55
C ALA A 42 -1.08 -6.78 -9.00
N CYS A 43 -0.25 -5.79 -9.30
CA CYS A 43 -0.06 -5.30 -10.66
C CYS A 43 0.55 -6.37 -11.58
N MET A 44 1.60 -7.08 -11.14
CA MET A 44 2.21 -8.15 -11.93
C MET A 44 1.21 -9.27 -12.24
N GLU A 45 0.44 -9.71 -11.26
CA GLU A 45 -0.60 -10.74 -11.44
C GLU A 45 -1.71 -10.27 -12.39
N TYR A 46 -2.10 -9.00 -12.33
CA TYR A 46 -3.06 -8.40 -13.26
C TYR A 46 -2.52 -8.32 -14.71
N PHE A 47 -1.25 -7.97 -14.90
CA PHE A 47 -0.64 -7.82 -16.24
C PHE A 47 -0.14 -9.15 -16.85
N MET A 48 0.06 -10.19 -16.04
CA MET A 48 0.40 -11.54 -16.50
C MET A 48 -0.84 -12.41 -16.80
N HIS A 49 -2.04 -11.84 -16.67
CA HIS A 49 -3.32 -12.40 -17.12
C HIS A 49 -3.91 -11.59 -18.27
#